data_AF-A0A1H6L0L0-F1
#
_entry.id   AF-A0A1H6L0L0-F1
#
_cell.length_a   1.000
_cell.length_b   1.000
_cell.length_c   1.000
_cell.angle_alpha   90.00
_cell.angle_beta   90.00
_cell.angle_gamma   90.00
#
_symmetry.space_group_name_H-M   'P 1'
#
loop_
_entity.id
_entity.type
_entity.pdbx_description
1 polymer ?
#
loop_
_entity_poly.entity_id
_entity_poly.type
_entity_poly.pdbx_seq_one_letter_code
_entity_poly.pdbx_strand_id
1 'polypeptide(L)'
;MIDKHADANATLCTDEATIYKGIEGYKQLMVNYSAGQYVNGIVHTNGIESVWALLKRGYHGVFYHFSDKHIGRYVDEFVFRLNDGNVKRPTLDRIDSIVSGFSGNRLSYKMLVLM
;
A
#
# COMPACT_ATOMS: atom_id res chain seq x y z
N MET A 1 -11.17 1.79 11.06
CA MET A 1 -10.92 3.22 11.32
C MET A 1 -9.47 3.50 11.00
N ILE A 2 -9.23 4.53 10.20
CA ILE A 2 -7.93 4.89 9.63
C ILE A 2 -6.85 5.12 10.71
N ASP A 3 -7.29 5.54 11.89
CA ASP A 3 -6.49 5.85 13.08
C ASP A 3 -5.64 4.68 13.61
N LYS A 4 -6.00 3.43 13.27
CA LYS A 4 -5.19 2.26 13.64
C LYS A 4 -3.95 2.08 12.77
N HIS A 5 -3.92 2.71 11.60
CA HIS A 5 -2.92 2.45 10.56
C HIS A 5 -2.25 3.73 10.03
N ALA A 6 -2.77 4.91 10.34
CA ALA A 6 -2.22 6.20 9.95
C ALA A 6 -1.82 7.03 11.18
N ASP A 7 -0.63 7.63 11.13
CA ASP A 7 -0.16 8.56 12.15
C ASP A 7 -1.15 9.72 12.33
N ALA A 8 -1.49 10.09 13.56
CA ALA A 8 -2.46 11.15 13.84
C ALA A 8 -2.09 12.52 13.23
N ASN A 9 -0.81 12.76 12.96
CA ASN A 9 -0.33 13.99 12.31
C ASN A 9 -0.21 13.87 10.78
N ALA A 10 -0.63 12.74 10.20
CA ALA A 10 -0.57 12.54 8.76
C ALA A 10 -1.45 13.57 8.03
N THR A 11 -0.97 13.99 6.86
CA THR A 11 -1.78 14.78 5.93
C THR A 11 -2.51 13.85 4.99
N LEU A 12 -3.83 13.93 4.98
CA LEU A 12 -4.68 13.14 4.09
C LEU A 12 -4.80 13.85 2.74
N CYS A 13 -4.14 13.32 1.71
CA CYS A 13 -4.28 13.81 0.34
C CYS A 13 -5.36 13.02 -0.40
N THR A 14 -6.43 13.69 -0.87
CA THR A 14 -7.59 13.03 -1.51
C THR A 14 -7.94 13.63 -2.87
N ASP A 15 -8.76 12.90 -3.63
CA ASP A 15 -9.53 13.43 -4.74
C ASP A 15 -10.93 13.90 -4.27
N GLU A 16 -11.85 14.12 -5.22
CA GLU A 16 -13.22 14.58 -4.99
C GLU A 16 -14.20 13.50 -4.47
N ALA A 17 -13.73 12.27 -4.24
CA ALA A 17 -14.62 11.18 -3.87
C ALA A 17 -15.30 11.45 -2.52
N THR A 18 -16.62 11.25 -2.48
CA THR A 18 -17.45 11.54 -1.30
C THR A 18 -17.14 10.67 -0.09
N ILE A 19 -16.45 9.54 -0.29
CA ILE A 19 -16.05 8.62 0.77
C ILE A 19 -15.10 9.27 1.80
N TYR A 20 -14.36 10.31 1.41
CA TYR A 20 -13.42 11.00 2.30
C TYR A 20 -14.07 12.06 3.20
N LYS A 21 -15.32 12.46 2.92
CA LYS A 21 -16.02 13.53 3.66
C LYS A 21 -16.26 13.21 5.15
N GLY A 22 -16.25 11.92 5.52
CA GLY A 22 -16.48 11.48 6.90
C GLY A 22 -15.21 11.26 7.73
N ILE A 23 -14.02 11.57 7.20
CA ILE A 23 -12.76 11.35 7.91
C ILE A 23 -12.38 12.62 8.68
N GLU A 24 -12.61 12.62 9.99
CA GLU A 24 -12.25 13.74 10.86
C GLU A 24 -10.87 13.50 11.53
N GLY A 25 -10.25 14.55 12.07
CA GLY A 25 -9.01 14.45 12.85
C GLY A 25 -7.70 14.50 12.06
N TYR A 26 -7.75 14.59 10.72
CA TYR A 26 -6.57 14.70 9.86
C TYR A 26 -6.57 16.02 9.09
N LYS A 27 -5.37 16.56 8.80
CA LYS A 27 -5.23 17.66 7.85
C LYS A 27 -5.56 17.14 6.45
N GLN A 28 -6.73 17.49 5.92
CA GLN A 28 -7.14 17.09 4.58
C GLN A 28 -6.70 18.11 3.54
N LEU A 29 -6.10 17.62 2.46
CA LEU A 29 -5.78 18.40 1.27
C LEU A 29 -6.37 17.67 0.06
N MET A 30 -7.15 18.38 -0.74
CA MET A 30 -7.88 17.80 -1.87
C MET A 30 -7.39 18.38 -3.19
N VAL A 31 -7.31 17.54 -4.21
CA VAL A 31 -7.12 17.98 -5.60
C VAL A 31 -8.44 17.91 -6.35
N ASN A 32 -8.77 18.96 -7.10
CA ASN A 32 -9.97 19.03 -7.92
C ASN A 32 -9.67 18.57 -9.36
N TYR A 33 -9.84 17.27 -9.61
CA TYR A 33 -9.68 16.67 -10.93
C TYR A 33 -10.66 17.25 -11.95
N SER A 34 -11.90 17.56 -11.53
CA SER A 34 -12.96 18.09 -12.40
C SER A 34 -12.64 19.47 -12.96
N ALA A 35 -11.81 20.25 -12.27
CA ALA A 35 -11.31 21.55 -12.69
C ALA A 35 -9.98 21.45 -13.47
N GLY A 36 -9.52 20.24 -13.80
CA GLY A 36 -8.25 20.01 -14.48
C GLY A 36 -7.01 20.21 -13.60
N GLN A 37 -7.17 20.23 -12.27
CA GLN A 37 -6.05 20.25 -11.34
C GLN A 37 -5.63 18.80 -11.05
N TYR A 38 -4.39 18.45 -11.40
CA TYR A 38 -3.84 17.11 -11.18
C TYR A 38 -2.74 17.08 -10.10
N VAL A 39 -2.16 18.25 -9.81
CA VAL A 39 -1.12 18.43 -8.79
C VAL A 39 -1.35 19.78 -8.10
N ASN A 40 -1.33 19.79 -6.77
CA ASN A 40 -1.29 21.01 -5.97
C ASN A 40 -0.15 20.92 -4.93
N GLY A 41 1.06 21.30 -5.33
CA GLY A 41 2.25 21.12 -4.49
C GLY A 41 2.51 19.64 -4.18
N ILE A 42 2.41 19.25 -2.90
CA ILE A 42 2.56 17.87 -2.42
C ILE A 42 1.28 17.04 -2.55
N VAL A 43 0.16 17.65 -2.98
CA VAL A 43 -1.15 17.02 -2.99
C VAL A 43 -1.41 16.47 -4.39
N HIS A 44 -1.39 15.14 -4.51
CA HIS A 44 -1.71 14.37 -5.72
C HIS A 44 -2.02 12.91 -5.38
N THR A 45 -2.78 12.20 -6.22
CA THR A 45 -3.08 10.76 -6.04
C THR A 45 -2.16 9.82 -6.81
N ASN A 46 -1.20 10.36 -7.58
CA ASN A 46 -0.25 9.57 -8.39
C ASN A 46 0.49 8.47 -7.60
N GLY A 47 0.80 8.73 -6.32
CA GLY A 47 1.45 7.76 -5.45
C GLY A 47 0.59 6.50 -5.27
N ILE A 48 -0.66 6.68 -4.82
CA ILE A 48 -1.58 5.56 -4.59
C ILE A 48 -2.01 4.89 -5.91
N GLU A 49 -2.14 5.65 -7.00
CA GLU A 49 -2.40 5.09 -8.33
C GLU A 49 -1.27 4.17 -8.81
N SER A 50 -0.02 4.55 -8.57
CA SER A 50 1.16 3.73 -8.88
C SER A 50 1.15 2.41 -8.09
N VAL A 51 0.76 2.45 -6.82
CA VAL A 51 0.57 1.26 -5.97
C VAL A 51 -0.43 0.31 -6.63
N TRP A 52 -1.61 0.82 -7.00
CA TRP A 52 -2.66 0.00 -7.63
C TRP A 52 -2.25 -0.54 -9.00
N ALA A 53 -1.50 0.24 -9.78
CA ALA A 53 -0.99 -0.20 -11.07
C ALA A 53 -0.04 -1.40 -10.92
N LEU A 54 0.85 -1.37 -9.92
CA LEU A 54 1.76 -2.48 -9.63
C LEU A 54 1.04 -3.71 -9.07
N LEU A 55 0.09 -3.51 -8.16
CA LEU A 55 -0.71 -4.61 -7.60
C LEU A 55 -1.48 -5.35 -8.70
N LYS A 56 -2.17 -4.62 -9.59
CA LYS A 56 -2.90 -5.22 -10.73
C LYS A 56 -1.99 -5.96 -11.68
N ARG A 57 -0.82 -5.40 -12.02
CA ARG A 57 0.18 -6.12 -12.85
C ARG A 57 0.67 -7.39 -12.19
N GLY A 58 0.90 -7.36 -10.87
CA GLY A 58 1.28 -8.54 -10.11
C GLY A 58 0.20 -9.60 -10.05
N TYR A 59 -1.06 -9.19 -9.88
CA TYR A 59 -2.22 -10.08 -9.96
C TYR A 59 -2.25 -10.82 -11.31
N HIS A 60 -2.16 -10.09 -12.42
CA HIS A 60 -2.24 -10.70 -13.75
C HIS A 60 -0.99 -11.49 -14.14
N GLY A 61 0.21 -11.03 -13.75
CA GLY A 61 1.48 -11.56 -14.26
C GLY A 61 2.23 -12.52 -13.34
N VAL A 62 2.07 -12.39 -12.02
CA VAL A 62 2.83 -13.19 -11.04
C VAL A 62 1.96 -14.25 -10.41
N PHE A 63 0.78 -13.86 -9.92
CA PHE A 63 -0.04 -14.73 -9.09
C PHE A 63 -1.19 -15.40 -9.86
N TYR A 64 -1.65 -14.78 -10.95
CA TYR A 64 -2.81 -15.16 -11.78
C TYR A 64 -4.17 -15.15 -11.05
N HIS A 65 -4.18 -15.46 -9.76
CA HIS A 65 -5.33 -15.47 -8.87
C HIS A 65 -4.90 -15.10 -7.43
N PHE A 66 -5.70 -14.28 -6.76
CA PHE A 66 -5.62 -14.03 -5.33
C PHE A 66 -6.72 -14.79 -4.64
N SER A 67 -6.35 -15.64 -3.68
CA SER A 67 -7.33 -16.22 -2.77
C SER A 67 -7.82 -15.13 -1.80
N ASP A 68 -9.13 -14.96 -1.69
CA ASP A 68 -9.75 -14.03 -0.73
C ASP A 68 -9.26 -14.27 0.69
N LYS A 69 -9.03 -15.53 1.06
CA LYS A 69 -8.51 -15.96 2.36
C LYS A 69 -7.14 -15.35 2.68
N HIS A 70 -6.34 -15.04 1.67
CA HIS A 70 -4.96 -14.60 1.81
C HIS A 70 -4.71 -13.22 1.20
N ILE A 71 -5.76 -12.46 0.88
CA ILE A 71 -5.64 -11.16 0.21
C ILE A 71 -4.70 -10.21 0.94
N GLY A 72 -4.75 -10.21 2.29
CA GLY A 72 -3.84 -9.43 3.13
C GLY A 72 -2.37 -9.76 2.90
N ARG A 73 -2.02 -11.05 2.77
CA ARG A 73 -0.62 -11.49 2.54
C ARG A 73 -0.09 -11.02 1.18
N TYR A 74 -0.92 -11.01 0.15
CA TYR A 74 -0.53 -10.46 -1.15
C TYR A 74 -0.30 -8.95 -1.03
N VAL A 75 -1.24 -8.21 -0.41
CA VAL A 75 -1.10 -6.76 -0.23
C VAL A 75 0.16 -6.42 0.58
N ASP A 76 0.42 -7.14 1.68
CA ASP A 76 1.60 -6.94 2.54
C ASP A 76 2.91 -7.09 1.76
N GLU A 77 2.98 -8.03 0.80
CA GLU A 77 4.14 -8.23 -0.05
C GLU A 77 4.37 -7.03 -0.99
N PHE A 78 3.32 -6.44 -1.58
CA PHE A 78 3.46 -5.21 -2.37
C PHE A 78 3.82 -4.01 -1.50
N VAL A 79 3.25 -3.89 -0.30
CA VAL A 79 3.60 -2.86 0.68
C VAL A 79 5.08 -2.96 1.04
N PHE A 80 5.58 -4.17 1.33
CA PHE A 80 7.00 -4.40 1.57
C PHE A 80 7.86 -3.95 0.39
N ARG A 81 7.52 -4.34 -0.84
CA ARG A 81 8.29 -3.97 -2.05
C ARG A 81 8.38 -2.47 -2.28
N LEU A 82 7.33 -1.72 -1.93
CA LEU A 82 7.28 -0.26 -2.06
C LEU A 82 8.02 0.46 -0.94
N ASN A 83 8.05 -0.14 0.26
CA ASN A 83 8.70 0.41 1.44
C ASN A 83 10.10 -0.18 1.60
N ASP A 84 10.26 -1.23 2.41
CA ASP A 84 11.58 -1.77 2.79
C ASP A 84 12.31 -2.55 1.68
N GLY A 85 11.58 -2.96 0.66
CA GLY A 85 12.10 -3.62 -0.55
C GLY A 85 12.39 -2.65 -1.70
N ASN A 86 12.31 -1.32 -1.47
CA ASN A 86 12.43 -0.36 -2.56
C ASN A 86 13.86 -0.29 -3.15
N VAL A 87 13.95 0.16 -4.40
CA VAL A 87 15.23 0.28 -5.14
C VAL A 87 16.10 1.46 -4.70
N LYS A 88 15.63 2.31 -3.78
CA LYS A 88 16.42 3.43 -3.26
C LYS A 88 17.41 2.96 -2.21
N ARG A 89 17.12 1.84 -1.53
CA ARG A 89 18.04 1.16 -0.63
C ARG A 89 19.16 0.48 -1.45
N PRO A 90 20.41 0.53 -0.98
CA PRO A 90 21.48 -0.31 -1.53
C PRO A 90 21.07 -1.78 -1.60
N THR A 91 21.58 -2.49 -2.62
CA THR A 91 21.13 -3.85 -2.93
C THR A 91 21.29 -4.82 -1.75
N LEU A 92 22.39 -4.72 -0.98
CA LEU A 92 22.64 -5.59 0.17
C LEU A 92 21.65 -5.30 1.31
N ASP A 93 21.45 -4.03 1.66
CA ASP A 93 20.48 -3.62 2.70
C ASP A 93 19.04 -4.07 2.36
N ARG A 94 18.72 -4.13 1.07
CA ARG A 94 17.43 -4.66 0.60
C ARG A 94 17.35 -6.18 0.72
N ILE A 95 18.42 -6.90 0.45
CA ILE A 95 18.46 -8.36 0.68
C ILE A 95 18.35 -8.63 2.18
N ASP A 96 19.04 -7.85 3.01
CA ASP A 96 18.97 -7.97 4.46
C ASP A 96 17.57 -7.69 5.01
N SER A 97 16.83 -6.72 4.45
CA SER A 97 15.43 -6.45 4.85
C SER A 97 14.50 -7.63 4.51
N ILE A 98 14.69 -8.26 3.34
CA ILE A 98 13.95 -9.46 2.94
C ILE A 98 14.24 -10.61 3.91
N VAL A 99 15.53 -10.90 4.15
CA VAL A 99 15.95 -12.01 5.03
C VAL A 99 15.45 -11.80 6.45
N SER A 100 15.55 -10.58 6.96
CA SER A 100 15.02 -10.23 8.29
C SER A 100 13.52 -10.44 8.40
N GLY A 101 12.76 -10.11 7.34
CA GLY A 101 11.32 -10.35 7.28
C GLY A 101 10.91 -11.82 7.32
N PHE A 102 11.79 -12.74 6.94
CA PHE A 102 11.53 -14.19 7.05
C PHE A 102 11.82 -14.74 8.45
N SER A 103 12.71 -14.09 9.20
CA SER A 103 13.11 -14.57 10.53
C SER A 103 11.91 -14.64 11.48
N GLY A 104 11.73 -15.79 12.15
CA GLY A 104 10.62 -16.02 13.08
C GLY A 104 9.26 -16.28 12.41
N ASN A 105 9.13 -16.07 11.10
CA ASN A 105 7.89 -16.28 10.35
C ASN A 105 7.89 -17.65 9.66
N ARG A 106 7.23 -18.64 10.28
CA ARG A 106 7.03 -19.97 9.67
C ARG A 106 5.63 -20.09 9.10
N LEU A 107 5.52 -20.36 7.79
CA LEU A 107 4.26 -20.66 7.11
C LEU A 107 4.16 -22.16 6.82
N SER A 108 3.30 -22.86 7.54
CA SER A 108 3.00 -24.28 7.27
C SER A 108 1.74 -24.44 6.44
N TYR A 109 1.60 -25.58 5.75
CA TYR A 109 0.37 -25.90 5.01
C TYR A 109 -0.89 -25.85 5.89
N LYS A 110 -0.77 -26.31 7.14
CA LYS A 110 -1.86 -26.22 8.13
C LYS A 110 -2.30 -24.77 8.37
N MET A 111 -1.37 -23.83 8.45
CA MET A 111 -1.69 -22.40 8.64
C MET A 111 -2.25 -21.73 7.37
N LEU A 112 -1.86 -22.20 6.19
CA LEU A 112 -2.41 -21.72 4.93
C LEU A 112 -3.86 -22.20 4.74
N VAL A 113 -4.13 -23.48 4.98
CA VAL A 113 -5.39 -24.10 4.55
C VAL A 113 -6.39 -24.31 5.68
N LEU A 114 -5.94 -24.69 6.88
CA LEU A 114 -6.81 -25.17 7.97
C LEU A 114 -7.16 -24.12 9.02
N MET A 115 -6.57 -22.93 8.95
CA MET A 115 -6.84 -21.77 9.82
C MET A 115 -7.35 -20.62 8.98
#